data_AF-A0A0L8KIC5-F1
#
_entry.id   AF-A0A0L8KIC5-F1
#
_cell.length_a   1.000
_cell.length_b   1.000
_cell.length_c   1.000
_cell.angle_alpha   90.00
_cell.angle_beta   90.00
_cell.angle_gamma   90.00
#
_symmetry.space_group_name_H-M   'P 1'
#
loop_
_entity.id
_entity.type
_entity.pdbx_description
1 polymer ?
#
loop_
_entity_poly.entity_id
_entity_poly.type
_entity_poly.pdbx_seq_one_letter_code
_entity_poly.pdbx_strand_id
1 'polypeptide(L)'
;MHHLIPSAHFDALAAGRGGADTIGFLRTGEYSRRLLLLRALLDAVAATPGALGPLPAVDSAWEVLTAAQERAPEDFRELLLHPQVGVWLGHGLRRLRHTAWGEGPLWTDLGHVHAVCAVAALRAGLPLRTTVPLRDGTAMFPTLGLARLPGHPRWATAEVVVEAGRLRVDPHGACAGPPEPPTPVDGDAPGWQGLRRLRAHAAGRPREVWLDDIDPYRDLSEPLAPQRLDAAETARWQERFALALEVLEDSDPESAAALAEGLRSLTAVAPSTSGVVLSASSGDAFGGLLTSLPPDPVTFAVTLVHEFQHTKLGALLHLLTLERDGGAERHHAPWRDDPRPLSGLLQGAYAFLGITDFWSRHLDRASRAGRATAEFEFALSRRQTLEAVDTLGADPALTAHGRRFLAGMAARLPAWAADGRVRPGVDAMAAFAATDHRTGWRIRHLVPAPDDVRALARAFVTGAGADCPVADSAVVPDLADRWPHARTRLIRQVLAPSPDGERPLAPSPADRALVTGDPAAPGAYARLLADDPESAEAWTGLVLALASGDPAARPLLRRPELLRAVHRELRAIGTPADPLRVAHWLAAGRSTGPLG
;
A
#
# COMPACT_ATOMS: atom_id res chain seq x y z
N MET A 1 -28.10 -10.70 8.15
CA MET A 1 -27.32 -10.89 9.38
C MET A 1 -26.55 -9.60 9.63
N HIS A 2 -26.77 -8.91 10.75
CA HIS A 2 -25.98 -7.72 11.11
C HIS A 2 -24.72 -8.20 11.83
N HIS A 3 -23.54 -7.99 11.22
CA HIS A 3 -22.27 -8.27 11.88
C HIS A 3 -21.92 -7.11 12.79
N LEU A 4 -22.04 -7.32 14.10
CA LEU A 4 -21.52 -6.40 15.11
C LEU A 4 -20.15 -6.92 15.53
N ILE A 5 -19.11 -6.10 15.38
CA ILE A 5 -17.77 -6.49 15.82
C ILE A 5 -17.72 -6.60 17.35
N PRO A 6 -17.33 -7.76 17.91
CA PRO A 6 -17.07 -7.89 19.34
C PRO A 6 -15.99 -6.88 19.79
N SER A 7 -16.19 -6.26 20.95
CA SER A 7 -15.24 -5.25 21.47
C SER A 7 -13.81 -5.76 21.55
N ALA A 8 -13.60 -7.02 21.94
CA ALA A 8 -12.27 -7.63 22.00
C ALA A 8 -11.58 -7.69 20.62
N HIS A 9 -12.30 -8.03 19.55
CA HIS A 9 -11.76 -8.02 18.19
C HIS A 9 -11.48 -6.59 17.72
N PHE A 10 -12.36 -5.64 18.03
CA PHE A 10 -12.14 -4.22 17.72
C PHE A 10 -10.89 -3.68 18.42
N ASP A 11 -10.72 -3.92 19.72
CA ASP A 11 -9.59 -3.42 20.49
C ASP A 11 -8.27 -4.09 20.07
N ALA A 12 -8.30 -5.39 19.73
CA ALA A 12 -7.16 -6.09 19.16
C ALA A 12 -6.74 -5.50 17.79
N LEU A 13 -7.70 -5.20 16.92
CA LEU A 13 -7.42 -4.51 15.65
C LEU A 13 -6.91 -3.10 15.91
N ALA A 14 -7.52 -2.32 16.80
CA ALA A 14 -7.07 -0.97 17.14
C ALA A 14 -5.61 -0.93 17.62
N ALA A 15 -5.17 -1.96 18.33
CA ALA A 15 -3.77 -2.13 18.76
C ALA A 15 -2.81 -2.58 17.64
N GLY A 16 -3.26 -2.69 16.39
CA GLY A 16 -2.48 -3.20 15.25
C GLY A 16 -2.37 -4.73 15.19
N ARG A 17 -3.01 -5.44 16.12
CA ARG A 17 -2.99 -6.90 16.25
C ARG A 17 -4.21 -7.51 15.56
N GLY A 18 -4.77 -8.56 16.14
CA GLY A 18 -5.84 -9.37 15.56
C GLY A 18 -5.30 -10.73 15.12
N GLY A 19 -5.25 -11.66 16.08
CA GLY A 19 -4.88 -13.05 15.84
C GLY A 19 -5.86 -13.80 14.93
N ALA A 20 -5.62 -15.10 14.73
CA ALA A 20 -6.39 -15.94 13.80
C ALA A 20 -7.92 -15.87 14.02
N ASP A 21 -8.40 -15.84 15.25
CA ASP A 21 -9.85 -15.76 15.56
C ASP A 21 -10.47 -14.45 15.05
N THR A 22 -9.77 -13.32 15.25
CA THR A 22 -10.19 -12.02 14.71
C THR A 22 -10.25 -12.06 13.18
N ILE A 23 -9.28 -12.71 12.53
CA ILE A 23 -9.28 -12.87 11.07
C ILE A 23 -10.43 -13.78 10.62
N GLY A 24 -10.73 -14.87 11.34
CA GLY A 24 -11.89 -15.72 11.09
C GLY A 24 -13.22 -14.96 11.19
N PHE A 25 -13.35 -14.06 12.16
CA PHE A 25 -14.49 -13.15 12.25
C PHE A 25 -14.59 -12.22 11.03
N LEU A 26 -13.49 -11.54 10.65
CA LEU A 26 -13.46 -10.68 9.48
C LEU A 26 -13.83 -11.44 8.20
N ARG A 27 -13.31 -12.67 8.02
CA ARG A 27 -13.66 -13.56 6.90
C ARG A 27 -15.16 -13.85 6.83
N THR A 28 -15.81 -14.04 7.97
CA THR A 28 -17.26 -14.29 8.03
C THR A 28 -18.07 -13.05 7.63
N GLY A 29 -17.61 -11.86 8.06
CA GLY A 29 -18.16 -10.58 7.63
C GLY A 29 -18.00 -10.36 6.12
N GLU A 30 -16.80 -10.61 5.59
CA GLU A 30 -16.50 -10.51 4.17
C GLU A 30 -17.34 -11.48 3.34
N TYR A 31 -17.52 -12.73 3.77
CA TYR A 31 -18.38 -13.68 3.06
C TYR A 31 -19.82 -13.16 2.94
N SER A 32 -20.36 -12.61 4.03
CA SER A 32 -21.69 -12.01 4.02
C SER A 32 -21.76 -10.79 3.11
N ARG A 33 -20.71 -9.97 3.08
CA ARG A 33 -20.57 -8.86 2.15
C ARG A 33 -20.53 -9.35 0.69
N ARG A 34 -19.80 -10.43 0.38
CA ARG A 34 -19.74 -11.03 -0.97
C ARG A 34 -21.09 -11.52 -1.45
N LEU A 35 -21.86 -12.16 -0.58
CA LEU A 35 -23.23 -12.57 -0.90
C LEU A 35 -24.12 -11.36 -1.24
N LEU A 36 -24.03 -10.27 -0.48
CA LEU A 36 -24.77 -9.04 -0.75
C LEU A 36 -24.33 -8.36 -2.06
N LEU A 37 -23.03 -8.31 -2.34
CA LEU A 37 -22.49 -7.77 -3.59
C LEU A 37 -22.92 -8.61 -4.79
N LEU A 38 -22.84 -9.93 -4.70
CA LEU A 38 -23.31 -10.85 -5.72
C LEU A 38 -24.79 -10.63 -5.98
N ARG A 39 -25.62 -10.60 -4.92
CA ARG A 39 -27.05 -10.35 -5.06
C ARG A 39 -27.34 -9.00 -5.73
N ALA A 40 -26.68 -7.93 -5.28
CA ALA A 40 -26.82 -6.60 -5.87
C ALA A 40 -26.41 -6.57 -7.35
N LEU A 41 -25.36 -7.31 -7.72
CA LEU A 41 -24.93 -7.42 -9.11
C LEU A 41 -26.00 -8.12 -9.96
N LEU A 42 -26.50 -9.27 -9.51
CA LEU A 42 -27.51 -10.05 -10.24
C LEU A 42 -28.82 -9.26 -10.41
N ASP A 43 -29.29 -8.59 -9.34
CA ASP A 43 -30.49 -7.74 -9.41
C ASP A 43 -30.29 -6.56 -10.39
N ALA A 44 -29.12 -5.93 -10.36
CA ALA A 44 -28.82 -4.82 -11.28
C ALA A 44 -28.67 -5.28 -12.74
N VAL A 45 -28.13 -6.48 -12.96
CA VAL A 45 -28.09 -7.11 -14.30
C VAL A 45 -29.51 -7.39 -14.78
N ALA A 46 -30.37 -7.97 -13.95
CA ALA A 46 -31.76 -8.27 -14.29
C ALA A 46 -32.56 -7.01 -14.64
N ALA A 47 -32.30 -5.91 -13.94
CA ALA A 47 -32.93 -4.61 -14.18
C ALA A 47 -32.38 -3.86 -15.42
N THR A 48 -31.31 -4.35 -16.05
CA THR A 48 -30.65 -3.66 -17.18
C THR A 48 -30.81 -4.45 -18.48
N PRO A 49 -31.72 -4.06 -19.37
CA PRO A 49 -31.94 -4.76 -20.63
C PRO A 49 -30.67 -4.88 -21.48
N GLY A 50 -30.37 -6.09 -21.94
CA GLY A 50 -29.21 -6.37 -22.79
C GLY A 50 -27.85 -6.35 -22.09
N ALA A 51 -27.80 -6.22 -20.75
CA ALA A 51 -26.54 -6.16 -20.00
C ALA A 51 -25.62 -7.37 -20.21
N LEU A 52 -26.20 -8.55 -20.45
CA LEU A 52 -25.48 -9.80 -20.73
C LEU A 52 -25.29 -10.10 -22.22
N GLY A 53 -25.80 -9.25 -23.12
CA GLY A 53 -25.63 -9.40 -24.56
C GLY A 53 -25.96 -10.82 -25.06
N PRO A 54 -24.98 -11.58 -25.60
CA PRO A 54 -25.19 -12.92 -26.13
C PRO A 54 -25.21 -14.04 -25.06
N LEU A 55 -24.97 -13.72 -23.78
CA LEU A 55 -24.83 -14.72 -22.73
C LEU A 55 -26.20 -15.15 -22.15
N PRO A 56 -26.26 -16.32 -21.47
CA PRO A 56 -27.47 -16.78 -20.80
C PRO A 56 -28.03 -15.77 -19.81
N ALA A 57 -29.34 -15.81 -19.60
CA ALA A 57 -30.05 -14.95 -18.66
C ALA A 57 -29.50 -15.10 -17.23
N VAL A 58 -29.55 -14.02 -16.46
CA VAL A 58 -28.99 -13.98 -15.10
C VAL A 58 -29.70 -14.95 -14.14
N ASP A 59 -30.97 -15.28 -14.40
CA ASP A 59 -31.74 -16.23 -13.59
C ASP A 59 -31.12 -17.63 -13.59
N SER A 60 -30.53 -18.08 -14.70
CA SER A 60 -29.85 -19.38 -14.74
C SER A 60 -28.58 -19.39 -13.88
N ALA A 61 -27.87 -18.25 -13.80
CA ALA A 61 -26.74 -18.11 -12.89
C ALA A 61 -27.19 -18.16 -11.43
N TRP A 62 -28.31 -17.51 -11.09
CA TRP A 62 -28.88 -17.54 -9.74
C TRP A 62 -29.26 -18.97 -9.30
N GLU A 63 -29.93 -19.73 -10.17
CA GLU A 63 -30.29 -21.13 -9.89
C GLU A 63 -29.07 -22.00 -9.61
N VAL A 64 -28.04 -21.91 -10.46
CA VAL A 64 -26.81 -22.71 -10.31
C VAL A 64 -26.04 -22.34 -9.05
N LEU A 65 -25.88 -21.05 -8.76
CA LEU A 65 -25.17 -20.59 -7.57
C LEU A 65 -25.91 -20.97 -6.28
N THR A 66 -27.24 -20.91 -6.28
CA THR A 66 -28.07 -21.35 -5.14
C THR A 66 -27.90 -22.86 -4.91
N ALA A 67 -28.04 -23.66 -5.97
CA ALA A 67 -27.86 -25.12 -5.88
C ALA A 67 -26.44 -25.51 -5.42
N ALA A 68 -25.41 -24.80 -5.90
CA ALA A 68 -24.03 -25.03 -5.49
C ALA A 68 -23.80 -24.65 -4.02
N GLN A 69 -24.38 -23.54 -3.55
CA GLN A 69 -24.30 -23.12 -2.14
C GLN A 69 -24.96 -24.14 -1.21
N GLU A 70 -26.12 -24.69 -1.58
CA GLU A 70 -26.83 -25.70 -0.80
C GLU A 70 -26.06 -27.03 -0.76
N ARG A 71 -25.47 -27.43 -1.89
CA ARG A 71 -24.80 -28.73 -2.04
C ARG A 71 -23.40 -28.75 -1.42
N ALA A 72 -22.63 -27.66 -1.56
CA ALA A 72 -21.24 -27.55 -1.13
C ALA A 72 -20.96 -26.15 -0.52
N PRO A 73 -21.53 -25.85 0.66
CA PRO A 73 -21.49 -24.50 1.24
C PRO A 73 -20.07 -23.99 1.55
N GLU A 74 -19.18 -24.86 1.99
CA GLU A 74 -17.79 -24.49 2.31
C GLU A 74 -16.97 -24.20 1.04
N ASP A 75 -17.11 -25.03 0.00
CA ASP A 75 -16.44 -24.80 -1.29
C ASP A 75 -16.95 -23.53 -1.99
N PHE A 76 -18.26 -23.27 -1.88
CA PHE A 76 -18.88 -22.05 -2.38
C PHE A 76 -18.39 -20.82 -1.60
N ARG A 77 -18.26 -20.93 -0.28
CA ARG A 77 -17.67 -19.88 0.56
C ARG A 77 -16.25 -19.55 0.14
N GLU A 78 -15.37 -20.56 0.00
CA GLU A 78 -13.98 -20.31 -0.41
C GLU A 78 -13.86 -19.77 -1.84
N LEU A 79 -14.77 -20.15 -2.75
CA LEU A 79 -14.86 -19.56 -4.09
C LEU A 79 -15.21 -18.06 -4.03
N LEU A 80 -16.26 -17.69 -3.29
CA LEU A 80 -16.66 -16.28 -3.17
C LEU A 80 -15.67 -15.42 -2.38
N LEU A 81 -14.93 -16.03 -1.46
CA LEU A 81 -13.86 -15.36 -0.72
C LEU A 81 -12.54 -15.27 -1.50
N HIS A 82 -12.45 -15.83 -2.71
CA HIS A 82 -11.29 -15.61 -3.56
C HIS A 82 -11.16 -14.11 -3.89
N PRO A 83 -9.99 -13.47 -3.65
CA PRO A 83 -9.87 -12.02 -3.73
C PRO A 83 -10.32 -11.43 -5.07
N GLN A 84 -9.98 -12.08 -6.19
CA GLN A 84 -10.29 -11.64 -7.55
C GLN A 84 -11.78 -11.69 -7.88
N VAL A 85 -12.54 -12.66 -7.34
CA VAL A 85 -14.02 -12.67 -7.42
C VAL A 85 -14.58 -11.41 -6.77
N GLY A 86 -13.95 -11.00 -5.68
CA GLY A 86 -14.28 -9.77 -5.00
C GLY A 86 -14.06 -8.49 -5.78
N VAL A 87 -12.88 -8.36 -6.38
CA VAL A 87 -12.53 -7.25 -7.26
C VAL A 87 -13.50 -7.19 -8.45
N TRP A 88 -13.81 -8.35 -9.04
CA TRP A 88 -14.78 -8.46 -10.12
C TRP A 88 -16.17 -7.95 -9.71
N LEU A 89 -16.72 -8.41 -8.58
CA LEU A 89 -18.02 -7.96 -8.08
C LEU A 89 -18.07 -6.43 -7.93
N GLY A 90 -17.03 -5.85 -7.32
CA GLY A 90 -16.89 -4.40 -7.18
C GLY A 90 -16.82 -3.68 -8.52
N HIS A 91 -15.99 -4.18 -9.44
CA HIS A 91 -15.82 -3.64 -10.79
C HIS A 91 -17.14 -3.67 -11.59
N GLY A 92 -17.84 -4.81 -11.61
CA GLY A 92 -19.11 -4.98 -12.32
C GLY A 92 -20.20 -4.02 -11.82
N LEU A 93 -20.32 -3.83 -10.50
CA LEU A 93 -21.24 -2.86 -9.92
C LEU A 93 -20.86 -1.41 -10.28
N ARG A 94 -19.56 -1.07 -10.28
CA ARG A 94 -19.09 0.27 -10.69
C ARG A 94 -19.37 0.53 -12.17
N ARG A 95 -19.21 -0.47 -13.05
CA ARG A 95 -19.56 -0.41 -14.48
C ARG A 95 -21.06 -0.15 -14.68
N LEU A 96 -21.92 -0.87 -13.95
CA LEU A 96 -23.38 -0.66 -13.99
C LEU A 96 -23.81 0.72 -13.46
N ARG A 97 -23.03 1.29 -12.55
CA ARG A 97 -23.28 2.64 -11.98
C ARG A 97 -22.58 3.78 -12.73
N HIS A 98 -21.89 3.49 -13.83
CA HIS A 98 -21.12 4.48 -14.60
C HIS A 98 -20.05 5.23 -13.78
N THR A 99 -19.45 4.53 -12.81
CA THR A 99 -18.36 5.04 -11.96
C THR A 99 -17.02 4.36 -12.24
N ALA A 100 -17.03 3.37 -13.14
CA ALA A 100 -15.84 2.79 -13.77
C ALA A 100 -16.15 2.60 -15.26
N TRP A 101 -15.09 2.60 -16.07
CA TRP A 101 -15.16 2.40 -17.51
C TRP A 101 -14.31 1.18 -17.88
N GLY A 102 -14.47 0.70 -19.11
CA GLY A 102 -13.61 -0.35 -19.65
C GLY A 102 -13.76 -0.41 -21.16
N GLU A 103 -12.72 -0.89 -21.83
CA GLU A 103 -12.66 -0.89 -23.30
C GLU A 103 -13.63 -1.87 -23.97
N GLY A 104 -14.13 -2.86 -23.21
CA GLY A 104 -14.97 -3.94 -23.70
C GLY A 104 -16.48 -3.72 -23.48
N PRO A 105 -17.33 -4.42 -24.25
CA PRO A 105 -18.77 -4.48 -23.99
C PRO A 105 -19.07 -4.93 -22.56
N LEU A 106 -20.14 -4.37 -21.98
CA LEU A 106 -20.55 -4.63 -20.61
C LEU A 106 -20.71 -6.13 -20.28
N TRP A 107 -21.21 -6.91 -21.25
CA TRP A 107 -21.42 -8.34 -21.08
C TRP A 107 -20.13 -9.13 -20.87
N THR A 108 -18.97 -8.63 -21.30
CA THR A 108 -17.69 -9.32 -21.07
C THR A 108 -17.31 -9.31 -19.59
N ASP A 109 -17.62 -8.22 -18.88
CA ASP A 109 -17.37 -8.09 -17.44
C ASP A 109 -18.46 -8.72 -16.60
N LEU A 110 -19.73 -8.43 -16.87
CA LEU A 110 -20.84 -9.00 -16.10
C LEU A 110 -20.97 -10.51 -16.32
N GLY A 111 -20.62 -10.98 -17.52
CA GLY A 111 -20.65 -12.38 -17.92
C GLY A 111 -19.67 -13.29 -17.18
N HIS A 112 -18.70 -12.75 -16.45
CA HIS A 112 -17.79 -13.55 -15.64
C HIS A 112 -18.53 -14.33 -14.53
N VAL A 113 -19.76 -13.94 -14.19
CA VAL A 113 -20.66 -14.74 -13.33
C VAL A 113 -20.81 -16.17 -13.84
N HIS A 114 -20.86 -16.40 -15.16
CA HIS A 114 -21.02 -17.72 -15.74
C HIS A 114 -19.76 -18.59 -15.59
N ALA A 115 -18.58 -17.96 -15.52
CA ALA A 115 -17.34 -18.66 -15.16
C ALA A 115 -17.34 -19.05 -13.67
N VAL A 116 -17.85 -18.17 -12.78
CA VAL A 116 -18.06 -18.49 -11.36
C VAL A 116 -19.05 -19.66 -11.21
N CYS A 117 -20.15 -19.66 -11.97
CA CYS A 117 -21.11 -20.78 -12.00
C CYS A 117 -20.44 -22.10 -12.41
N ALA A 118 -19.56 -22.08 -13.42
CA ALA A 118 -18.86 -23.28 -13.86
C ALA A 118 -17.93 -23.86 -12.78
N VAL A 119 -17.20 -23.00 -12.06
CA VAL A 119 -16.36 -23.44 -10.93
C VAL A 119 -17.21 -23.94 -9.76
N ALA A 120 -18.31 -23.24 -9.44
CA ALA A 120 -19.22 -23.63 -8.38
C ALA A 120 -19.89 -24.99 -8.66
N ALA A 121 -20.38 -25.20 -9.89
CA ALA A 121 -20.96 -26.46 -10.33
C ALA A 121 -19.93 -27.60 -10.29
N LEU A 122 -18.70 -27.35 -10.75
CA LEU A 122 -17.61 -28.34 -10.70
C LEU A 122 -17.34 -28.81 -9.27
N ARG A 123 -17.21 -27.87 -8.32
CA ARG A 123 -16.94 -28.18 -6.90
C ARG A 123 -18.13 -28.85 -6.21
N ALA A 124 -19.35 -28.45 -6.56
CA ALA A 124 -20.58 -29.04 -6.01
C ALA A 124 -20.95 -30.39 -6.67
N GLY A 125 -20.26 -30.80 -7.73
CA GLY A 125 -20.58 -32.02 -8.49
C GLY A 125 -21.90 -31.91 -9.27
N LEU A 126 -22.27 -30.69 -9.69
CA LEU A 126 -23.49 -30.43 -10.46
C LEU A 126 -23.18 -30.42 -11.96
N PRO A 127 -24.07 -30.99 -12.80
CA PRO A 127 -23.95 -30.84 -14.23
C PRO A 127 -24.29 -29.39 -14.63
N LEU A 128 -23.53 -28.83 -15.56
CA LEU A 128 -23.78 -27.49 -16.10
C LEU A 128 -23.47 -27.43 -17.58
N ARG A 129 -24.31 -26.74 -18.34
CA ARG A 129 -23.95 -26.21 -19.65
C ARG A 129 -24.26 -24.72 -19.67
N THR A 130 -23.25 -23.90 -19.95
CA THR A 130 -23.39 -22.45 -19.98
C THR A 130 -22.45 -21.85 -21.03
N THR A 131 -22.59 -20.55 -21.28
CA THR A 131 -21.71 -19.79 -22.16
C THR A 131 -20.96 -18.74 -21.34
N VAL A 132 -19.65 -18.63 -21.55
CA VAL A 132 -18.79 -17.65 -20.87
C VAL A 132 -18.20 -16.63 -21.85
N PRO A 133 -17.89 -15.41 -21.39
CA PRO A 133 -17.19 -14.44 -22.22
C PRO A 133 -15.73 -14.83 -22.47
N LEU A 134 -15.26 -14.57 -23.69
CA LEU A 134 -13.86 -14.60 -24.08
C LEU A 134 -13.32 -13.18 -24.24
N ARG A 135 -12.13 -12.95 -23.68
CA ARG A 135 -11.32 -11.75 -23.92
C ARG A 135 -10.01 -12.16 -24.57
N ASP A 136 -9.78 -11.68 -25.78
CA ASP A 136 -8.57 -11.98 -26.57
C ASP A 136 -8.30 -13.49 -26.66
N GLY A 137 -9.38 -14.26 -26.90
CA GLY A 137 -9.32 -15.72 -26.98
C GLY A 137 -9.07 -16.42 -25.63
N THR A 138 -9.37 -15.79 -24.49
CA THR A 138 -9.16 -16.40 -23.16
C THR A 138 -10.40 -16.33 -22.27
N ALA A 139 -10.58 -17.34 -21.42
CA ALA A 139 -11.64 -17.41 -20.40
C ALA A 139 -11.04 -17.76 -19.04
N MET A 140 -11.16 -16.87 -18.06
CA MET A 140 -10.66 -17.11 -16.70
C MET A 140 -11.73 -17.79 -15.83
N PHE A 141 -11.34 -18.88 -15.18
CA PHE A 141 -12.14 -19.60 -14.18
C PHE A 141 -11.49 -19.42 -12.81
N PRO A 142 -12.11 -18.64 -11.90
CA PRO A 142 -11.52 -18.31 -10.60
C PRO A 142 -11.04 -19.55 -9.85
N THR A 143 -9.87 -19.48 -9.22
CA THR A 143 -9.24 -20.59 -8.47
C THR A 143 -8.95 -21.89 -9.25
N LEU A 144 -9.16 -21.92 -10.58
CA LEU A 144 -8.82 -23.06 -11.44
C LEU A 144 -7.74 -22.68 -12.45
N GLY A 145 -7.98 -21.66 -13.27
CA GLY A 145 -7.06 -21.29 -14.34
C GLY A 145 -7.72 -20.62 -15.54
N LEU A 146 -6.93 -20.43 -16.58
CA LEU A 146 -7.26 -19.71 -17.79
C LEU A 146 -7.32 -20.66 -18.99
N ALA A 147 -8.48 -20.77 -19.63
CA ALA A 147 -8.59 -21.40 -20.94
C ALA A 147 -8.03 -20.48 -22.02
N ARG A 148 -7.24 -21.03 -22.94
CA ARG A 148 -6.64 -20.34 -24.09
C ARG A 148 -7.13 -20.94 -25.39
N LEU A 149 -7.83 -20.12 -26.15
CA LEU A 149 -8.55 -20.44 -27.38
C LEU A 149 -8.10 -19.43 -28.45
N PRO A 150 -6.93 -19.66 -29.08
CA PRO A 150 -6.40 -18.73 -30.08
C PRO A 150 -7.26 -18.70 -31.35
N GLY A 151 -7.23 -17.59 -32.08
CA GLY A 151 -7.96 -17.43 -33.35
C GLY A 151 -9.39 -16.90 -33.23
N HIS A 152 -9.82 -16.54 -32.01
CA HIS A 152 -11.11 -15.88 -31.78
C HIS A 152 -11.00 -14.35 -31.82
N PRO A 153 -12.10 -13.63 -32.15
CA PRO A 153 -12.17 -12.19 -32.02
C PRO A 153 -11.85 -11.72 -30.59
N ARG A 154 -11.44 -10.45 -30.46
CA ARG A 154 -11.15 -9.80 -29.17
C ARG A 154 -12.27 -10.04 -28.14
N TRP A 155 -13.52 -9.90 -28.55
CA TRP A 155 -14.71 -10.21 -27.74
C TRP A 155 -15.48 -11.34 -28.39
N ALA A 156 -15.57 -12.48 -27.70
CA ALA A 156 -16.27 -13.67 -28.18
C ALA A 156 -16.90 -14.44 -27.02
N THR A 157 -17.49 -15.59 -27.30
CA THR A 157 -18.09 -16.47 -26.29
C THR A 157 -17.59 -17.89 -26.49
N ALA A 158 -17.57 -18.69 -25.42
CA ALA A 158 -17.30 -20.13 -25.47
C ALA A 158 -18.33 -20.90 -24.67
N GLU A 159 -18.68 -22.09 -25.15
CA GLU A 159 -19.51 -23.03 -24.38
C GLU A 159 -18.66 -23.70 -23.31
N VAL A 160 -19.24 -23.88 -22.12
CA VAL A 160 -18.62 -24.57 -21.01
C VAL A 160 -19.56 -25.69 -20.57
N VAL A 161 -18.99 -26.90 -20.47
CA VAL A 161 -19.70 -28.08 -20.00
C VAL A 161 -19.02 -28.59 -18.74
N VAL A 162 -19.79 -28.76 -17.67
CA VAL A 162 -19.41 -29.48 -16.46
C VAL A 162 -20.19 -30.77 -16.41
N GLU A 163 -19.48 -31.90 -16.48
CA GLU A 163 -20.08 -33.23 -16.44
C GLU A 163 -19.09 -34.24 -15.86
N ALA A 164 -19.58 -35.19 -15.06
CA ALA A 164 -18.76 -36.23 -14.43
C ALA A 164 -17.51 -35.69 -13.69
N GLY A 165 -17.65 -34.54 -13.01
CA GLY A 165 -16.56 -33.90 -12.26
C GLY A 165 -15.47 -33.26 -13.13
N ARG A 166 -15.78 -32.95 -14.40
CA ARG A 166 -14.84 -32.37 -15.37
C ARG A 166 -15.41 -31.09 -15.95
N LEU A 167 -14.55 -30.10 -16.14
CA LEU A 167 -14.88 -28.85 -16.83
C LEU A 167 -14.20 -28.85 -18.20
N ARG A 168 -14.98 -28.59 -19.25
CA ARG A 168 -14.48 -28.45 -20.62
C ARG A 168 -14.98 -27.13 -21.21
N VAL A 169 -14.08 -26.45 -21.90
CA VAL A 169 -14.34 -25.21 -22.63
C VAL A 169 -14.21 -25.53 -24.10
N ASP A 170 -15.27 -25.29 -24.86
CA ASP A 170 -15.33 -25.59 -26.28
C ASP A 170 -15.85 -24.39 -27.08
N PRO A 171 -15.00 -23.74 -27.88
CA PRO A 171 -15.43 -22.86 -28.93
C PRO A 171 -15.37 -23.61 -30.27
N HIS A 172 -16.47 -24.24 -30.68
CA HIS A 172 -16.62 -24.80 -32.03
C HIS A 172 -15.69 -26.00 -32.38
N GLY A 173 -15.44 -26.91 -31.42
CA GLY A 173 -14.79 -28.21 -31.61
C GLY A 173 -13.38 -28.35 -31.00
N ALA A 174 -12.86 -27.32 -30.33
CA ALA A 174 -11.55 -27.34 -29.66
C ALA A 174 -11.71 -27.42 -28.14
N CYS A 175 -11.45 -28.58 -27.54
CA CYS A 175 -11.59 -28.76 -26.10
C CYS A 175 -10.35 -28.25 -25.34
N ALA A 176 -10.53 -27.26 -24.47
CA ALA A 176 -9.59 -26.88 -23.43
C ALA A 176 -10.17 -27.23 -22.04
N GLY A 177 -9.32 -27.57 -21.08
CA GLY A 177 -9.77 -27.86 -19.72
C GLY A 177 -8.60 -28.13 -18.78
N PRO A 178 -8.83 -28.12 -17.46
CA PRO A 178 -7.81 -28.46 -16.50
C PRO A 178 -7.35 -29.93 -16.65
N PRO A 179 -6.09 -30.26 -16.31
CA PRO A 179 -5.57 -31.62 -16.24
C PRO A 179 -6.47 -32.63 -15.50
N GLU A 180 -6.48 -33.88 -15.98
CA GLU A 180 -7.23 -35.00 -15.39
C GLU A 180 -6.30 -36.01 -14.67
N PRO A 181 -6.64 -36.53 -13.47
CA PRO A 181 -7.76 -36.14 -12.60
C PRO A 181 -7.50 -34.78 -11.91
N PRO A 182 -8.54 -34.06 -11.47
CA PRO A 182 -8.39 -32.83 -10.72
C PRO A 182 -7.84 -33.12 -9.31
N THR A 183 -6.53 -33.26 -9.20
CA THR A 183 -5.78 -33.45 -7.94
C THR A 183 -4.52 -32.58 -7.98
N PRO A 184 -4.14 -31.96 -6.87
CA PRO A 184 -4.03 -30.50 -6.75
C PRO A 184 -3.25 -29.90 -7.93
N VAL A 185 -3.99 -29.30 -8.87
CA VAL A 185 -3.49 -28.97 -10.20
C VAL A 185 -2.79 -27.61 -10.18
N ASP A 186 -1.54 -27.60 -9.72
CA ASP A 186 -0.57 -26.61 -10.18
C ASP A 186 -0.06 -27.15 -11.54
N GLY A 187 -0.72 -26.80 -12.65
CA GLY A 187 -0.35 -27.42 -13.93
C GLY A 187 -0.99 -26.79 -15.16
N ASP A 188 -0.16 -26.56 -16.17
CA ASP A 188 -0.57 -26.16 -17.51
C ASP A 188 -0.90 -27.39 -18.35
N ALA A 189 -1.84 -27.25 -19.30
CA ALA A 189 -2.18 -28.28 -20.28
C ALA A 189 -2.38 -27.63 -21.66
N PRO A 190 -2.44 -28.39 -22.77
CA PRO A 190 -2.76 -27.82 -24.07
C PRO A 190 -4.06 -26.99 -24.02
N GLY A 191 -3.95 -25.69 -24.33
CA GLY A 191 -5.08 -24.76 -24.25
C GLY A 191 -5.50 -24.33 -22.83
N TRP A 192 -4.72 -24.66 -21.79
CA TRP A 192 -5.06 -24.32 -20.40
C TRP A 192 -3.84 -23.87 -19.60
N GLN A 193 -3.97 -22.78 -18.84
CA GLN A 193 -2.98 -22.35 -17.85
C GLN A 193 -3.55 -22.49 -16.45
N GLY A 194 -2.95 -23.33 -15.61
CA GLY A 194 -3.39 -23.54 -14.23
C GLY A 194 -2.94 -22.41 -13.32
N LEU A 195 -3.80 -22.01 -12.37
CA LEU A 195 -3.36 -21.08 -11.33
C LEU A 195 -2.34 -21.79 -10.42
N ARG A 196 -1.23 -21.12 -10.09
CA ARG A 196 -0.12 -21.72 -9.33
C ARG A 196 -0.27 -21.42 -7.84
N ARG A 197 0.31 -22.27 -6.98
CA ARG A 197 0.35 -22.07 -5.53
C ARG A 197 1.78 -21.93 -5.03
N LEU A 198 1.96 -21.06 -4.05
CA LEU A 198 3.13 -20.98 -3.18
C LEU A 198 2.87 -21.78 -1.92
N ARG A 199 3.83 -22.59 -1.52
CA ARG A 199 3.76 -23.44 -0.33
C ARG A 199 4.73 -22.97 0.75
N ALA A 200 4.27 -22.88 1.99
CA ALA A 200 5.14 -22.56 3.13
C ALA A 200 4.64 -23.28 4.39
N HIS A 201 5.37 -23.14 5.49
CA HIS A 201 4.89 -23.52 6.82
C HIS A 201 4.66 -22.24 7.65
N ALA A 202 3.54 -22.18 8.36
CA ALA A 202 3.27 -21.13 9.35
C ALA A 202 2.33 -21.66 10.43
N ALA A 203 2.56 -21.25 11.67
CA ALA A 203 1.86 -21.75 12.87
C ALA A 203 1.84 -23.29 12.95
N GLY A 204 2.97 -23.93 12.63
CA GLY A 204 3.13 -25.38 12.66
C GLY A 204 2.33 -26.16 11.61
N ARG A 205 1.69 -25.51 10.62
CA ARG A 205 0.89 -26.17 9.57
C ARG A 205 1.33 -25.76 8.15
N PRO A 206 1.20 -26.65 7.15
CA PRO A 206 1.46 -26.30 5.76
C PRO A 206 0.42 -25.29 5.27
N ARG A 207 0.88 -24.32 4.48
CA ARG A 207 0.10 -23.21 3.95
C ARG A 207 0.27 -23.09 2.45
N GLU A 208 -0.85 -22.84 1.78
CA GLU A 208 -0.90 -22.60 0.34
C GLU A 208 -1.53 -21.25 0.06
N VAL A 209 -0.88 -20.46 -0.79
CA VAL A 209 -1.34 -19.15 -1.25
C VAL A 209 -1.26 -19.13 -2.77
N TRP A 210 -2.28 -18.62 -3.45
CA TRP A 210 -2.24 -18.51 -4.91
C TRP A 210 -1.15 -17.52 -5.36
N LEU A 211 -0.35 -17.87 -6.36
CA LEU A 211 0.48 -16.95 -7.12
C LEU A 211 -0.25 -16.63 -8.42
N ASP A 212 -0.77 -15.43 -8.50
CA ASP A 212 -1.62 -15.00 -9.61
C ASP A 212 -0.84 -14.14 -10.62
N ASP A 213 -0.73 -14.69 -11.82
CA ASP A 213 -0.10 -14.10 -12.99
C ASP A 213 -1.01 -14.11 -14.23
N ILE A 214 -2.27 -14.56 -14.08
CA ILE A 214 -3.19 -14.83 -15.20
C ILE A 214 -4.61 -14.31 -15.02
N ASP A 215 -5.09 -14.05 -13.80
CA ASP A 215 -6.46 -13.54 -13.61
C ASP A 215 -6.57 -12.08 -14.10
N PRO A 216 -7.60 -11.71 -14.88
CA PRO A 216 -7.76 -10.35 -15.33
C PRO A 216 -7.99 -9.35 -14.19
N TYR A 217 -8.61 -9.76 -13.08
CA TYR A 217 -8.94 -8.88 -11.96
C TYR A 217 -7.85 -8.81 -10.88
N ARG A 218 -6.62 -9.24 -11.22
CA ARG A 218 -5.48 -9.27 -10.28
C ARG A 218 -4.89 -7.88 -9.94
N ASP A 219 -5.08 -6.87 -10.78
CA ASP A 219 -4.52 -5.51 -10.58
C ASP A 219 -5.35 -4.60 -9.66
N LEU A 220 -6.27 -5.19 -8.90
CA LEU A 220 -7.15 -4.50 -7.94
C LEU A 220 -8.03 -3.39 -8.57
N SER A 221 -8.04 -3.25 -9.90
CA SER A 221 -8.67 -2.16 -10.64
C SER A 221 -9.36 -2.64 -11.93
N GLU A 222 -8.79 -2.37 -13.11
CA GLU A 222 -9.30 -2.74 -14.42
C GLU A 222 -8.76 -4.11 -14.86
N PRO A 223 -9.50 -4.84 -15.73
CA PRO A 223 -9.03 -6.10 -16.29
C PRO A 223 -7.69 -5.96 -17.03
N LEU A 224 -6.69 -6.78 -16.66
CA LEU A 224 -5.40 -6.85 -17.35
C LEU A 224 -5.25 -8.14 -18.17
N ALA A 225 -4.52 -8.05 -19.28
CA ALA A 225 -4.09 -9.23 -20.02
C ALA A 225 -3.21 -10.16 -19.13
N PRO A 226 -3.26 -11.49 -19.32
CA PRO A 226 -2.45 -12.43 -18.56
C PRO A 226 -0.94 -12.20 -18.84
N GLN A 227 -0.11 -12.32 -17.80
CA GLN A 227 1.34 -12.17 -17.87
C GLN A 227 1.99 -13.34 -17.14
N ARG A 228 1.96 -14.51 -17.78
CA ARG A 228 2.43 -15.76 -17.20
C ARG A 228 3.91 -15.67 -16.83
N LEU A 229 4.25 -15.95 -15.58
CA LEU A 229 5.62 -16.04 -15.10
C LEU A 229 6.30 -17.28 -15.66
N ASP A 230 7.61 -17.18 -15.91
CA ASP A 230 8.39 -18.35 -16.26
C ASP A 230 8.64 -19.26 -15.03
N ALA A 231 9.22 -20.44 -15.27
CA ALA A 231 9.48 -21.42 -14.22
C ALA A 231 10.54 -20.92 -13.21
N ALA A 232 11.53 -20.14 -13.65
CA ALA A 232 12.58 -19.62 -12.79
C ALA A 232 12.06 -18.49 -11.90
N GLU A 233 11.24 -17.59 -12.44
CA GLU A 233 10.51 -16.56 -11.70
C GLU A 233 9.62 -17.18 -10.62
N THR A 234 8.85 -18.22 -10.99
CA THR A 234 7.99 -18.93 -10.05
C THR A 234 8.79 -19.58 -8.93
N ALA A 235 9.92 -20.20 -9.24
CA ALA A 235 10.81 -20.78 -8.24
C ALA A 235 11.36 -19.71 -7.28
N ARG A 236 11.75 -18.53 -7.79
CA ARG A 236 12.19 -17.40 -6.96
C ARG A 236 11.07 -16.90 -6.03
N TRP A 237 9.84 -16.79 -6.54
CA TRP A 237 8.68 -16.44 -5.70
C TRP A 237 8.44 -17.47 -4.59
N GLN A 238 8.50 -18.76 -4.93
CA GLN A 238 8.33 -19.86 -3.99
C GLN A 238 9.39 -19.84 -2.88
N GLU A 239 10.67 -19.73 -3.24
CA GLU A 239 11.77 -19.63 -2.27
C GLU A 239 11.59 -18.39 -1.38
N ARG A 240 11.35 -17.22 -1.99
CA ARG A 240 11.25 -15.94 -1.27
C ARG A 240 10.07 -15.92 -0.30
N PHE A 241 8.93 -16.46 -0.71
CA PHE A 241 7.74 -16.56 0.12
C PHE A 241 7.94 -17.47 1.32
N ALA A 242 8.54 -18.66 1.13
CA ALA A 242 8.82 -19.58 2.22
C ALA A 242 9.74 -18.95 3.28
N LEU A 243 10.86 -18.34 2.85
CA LEU A 243 11.80 -17.68 3.75
C LEU A 243 11.19 -16.48 4.48
N ALA A 244 10.30 -15.72 3.83
CA ALA A 244 9.62 -14.59 4.46
C ALA A 244 8.66 -15.04 5.58
N LEU A 245 7.97 -16.17 5.39
CA LEU A 245 7.08 -16.76 6.38
C LEU A 245 7.88 -17.32 7.57
N GLU A 246 9.05 -17.88 7.34
CA GLU A 246 9.98 -18.28 8.41
C GLU A 246 10.44 -17.08 9.24
N VAL A 247 10.83 -15.97 8.59
CA VAL A 247 11.19 -14.72 9.30
C VAL A 247 10.03 -14.20 10.16
N LEU A 248 8.80 -14.28 9.65
CA LEU A 248 7.60 -13.88 10.41
C LEU A 248 7.30 -14.82 11.57
N GLU A 249 7.39 -16.14 11.38
CA GLU A 249 7.16 -17.12 12.44
C GLU A 249 8.19 -16.95 13.57
N ASP A 250 9.46 -16.73 13.24
CA ASP A 250 10.54 -16.55 14.23
C ASP A 250 10.41 -15.24 15.03
N SER A 251 9.91 -14.18 14.37
CA SER A 251 9.80 -12.84 14.96
C SER A 251 8.47 -12.62 15.66
N ASP A 252 7.35 -13.09 15.08
CA ASP A 252 5.98 -12.85 15.53
C ASP A 252 5.01 -13.99 15.15
N PRO A 253 5.03 -15.11 15.92
CA PRO A 253 4.19 -16.28 15.64
C PRO A 253 2.69 -15.97 15.57
N GLU A 254 2.20 -15.00 16.36
CA GLU A 254 0.78 -14.63 16.35
C GLU A 254 0.40 -13.95 15.02
N SER A 255 1.24 -13.04 14.52
CA SER A 255 1.03 -12.41 13.21
C SER A 255 1.17 -13.41 12.07
N ALA A 256 2.12 -14.34 12.15
CA ALA A 256 2.24 -15.44 11.18
C ALA A 256 0.98 -16.31 11.15
N ALA A 257 0.42 -16.67 12.32
CA ALA A 257 -0.83 -17.41 12.41
C ALA A 257 -2.03 -16.63 11.83
N ALA A 258 -2.13 -15.33 12.11
CA ALA A 258 -3.18 -14.46 11.57
C ALA A 258 -3.08 -14.30 10.06
N LEU A 259 -1.88 -14.05 9.54
CA LEU A 259 -1.62 -13.95 8.10
C LEU A 259 -1.95 -15.26 7.41
N ALA A 260 -1.55 -16.38 7.98
CA ALA A 260 -1.84 -17.70 7.43
C ALA A 260 -3.35 -18.04 7.45
N GLU A 261 -4.14 -17.39 8.30
CA GLU A 261 -5.61 -17.47 8.29
C GLU A 261 -6.23 -16.56 7.23
N GLY A 262 -5.65 -15.39 6.95
CA GLY A 262 -6.25 -14.36 6.09
C GLY A 262 -5.74 -14.29 4.64
N LEU A 263 -4.44 -14.54 4.41
CA LEU A 263 -3.81 -14.45 3.10
C LEU A 263 -4.27 -15.62 2.21
N ARG A 264 -4.66 -15.30 0.98
CA ARG A 264 -5.20 -16.26 0.00
C ARG A 264 -4.56 -16.13 -1.37
N SER A 265 -4.18 -14.92 -1.79
CA SER A 265 -3.59 -14.67 -3.12
C SER A 265 -2.47 -13.65 -3.05
N LEU A 266 -1.41 -13.90 -3.83
CA LEU A 266 -0.30 -13.00 -4.11
C LEU A 266 -0.26 -12.77 -5.63
N THR A 267 -0.44 -11.53 -6.04
CA THR A 267 -0.31 -11.11 -7.44
C THR A 267 1.10 -10.58 -7.68
N ALA A 268 1.80 -11.19 -8.61
CA ALA A 268 3.12 -10.73 -9.03
C ALA A 268 2.98 -9.55 -10.00
N VAL A 269 3.70 -8.47 -9.72
CA VAL A 269 3.87 -7.36 -10.66
C VAL A 269 5.33 -7.12 -11.00
N ALA A 270 5.56 -6.51 -12.15
CA ALA A 270 6.90 -6.10 -12.57
C ALA A 270 7.49 -5.11 -11.56
N PRO A 271 8.79 -5.23 -11.24
CA PRO A 271 9.46 -4.27 -10.37
C PRO A 271 9.50 -2.88 -11.01
N SER A 272 9.47 -1.84 -10.17
CA SER A 272 9.69 -0.48 -10.66
C SER A 272 11.16 -0.29 -11.05
N THR A 273 11.41 0.58 -12.04
CA THR A 273 12.78 1.01 -12.43
C THR A 273 13.55 1.73 -11.32
N SER A 274 12.89 2.00 -10.19
CA SER A 274 13.46 2.73 -9.06
C SER A 274 14.00 1.88 -7.92
N GLY A 275 13.87 0.55 -8.05
CA GLY A 275 14.27 -0.40 -7.00
C GLY A 275 13.37 -0.39 -5.76
N VAL A 276 12.33 0.44 -5.71
CA VAL A 276 11.32 0.42 -4.65
C VAL A 276 10.36 -0.74 -4.91
N VAL A 277 10.12 -1.54 -3.87
CA VAL A 277 9.10 -2.59 -3.87
C VAL A 277 7.74 -1.95 -4.08
N LEU A 278 7.07 -2.33 -5.17
CA LEU A 278 5.68 -1.97 -5.40
C LEU A 278 4.83 -2.95 -4.61
N SER A 279 3.91 -2.47 -3.78
CA SER A 279 2.91 -3.31 -3.14
C SER A 279 1.57 -2.55 -3.00
N ALA A 280 0.47 -3.31 -3.00
CA ALA A 280 -0.86 -2.77 -2.80
C ALA A 280 -1.85 -3.84 -2.33
N SER A 281 -2.90 -3.38 -1.64
CA SER A 281 -4.06 -4.16 -1.23
C SER A 281 -5.33 -3.35 -1.49
N SER A 282 -6.47 -4.02 -1.61
CA SER A 282 -7.78 -3.39 -1.80
C SER A 282 -8.80 -3.95 -0.84
N GLY A 283 -9.72 -3.10 -0.36
CA GLY A 283 -10.88 -3.54 0.41
C GLY A 283 -11.75 -4.52 -0.37
N ASP A 284 -11.84 -4.37 -1.69
CA ASP A 284 -12.57 -5.32 -2.54
C ASP A 284 -11.86 -6.67 -2.69
N ALA A 285 -10.62 -6.82 -2.22
CA ALA A 285 -9.77 -7.99 -2.41
C ALA A 285 -9.27 -8.58 -1.08
N PHE A 286 -10.16 -8.76 -0.08
CA PHE A 286 -9.75 -9.31 1.22
C PHE A 286 -8.92 -10.60 1.09
N GLY A 287 -7.71 -10.58 1.65
CA GLY A 287 -6.75 -11.70 1.58
C GLY A 287 -5.94 -11.76 0.28
N GLY A 288 -6.07 -10.77 -0.60
CA GLY A 288 -5.27 -10.59 -1.81
C GLY A 288 -4.26 -9.46 -1.63
N LEU A 289 -3.04 -9.70 -2.10
CA LEU A 289 -1.93 -8.74 -2.04
C LEU A 289 -1.26 -8.72 -3.40
N LEU A 290 -0.96 -7.53 -3.89
CA LEU A 290 -0.16 -7.31 -5.09
C LEU A 290 1.23 -6.83 -4.69
N THR A 291 2.29 -7.44 -5.23
CA THR A 291 3.67 -6.96 -4.98
C THR A 291 4.64 -7.31 -6.10
N SER A 292 5.64 -6.46 -6.31
CA SER A 292 6.87 -6.87 -7.00
C SER A 292 7.67 -7.79 -6.09
N LEU A 293 8.46 -8.71 -6.65
CA LEU A 293 9.27 -9.63 -5.85
C LEU A 293 10.26 -8.86 -4.94
N PRO A 294 10.15 -8.96 -3.61
CA PRO A 294 11.03 -8.19 -2.73
C PRO A 294 12.48 -8.71 -2.74
N PRO A 295 13.48 -7.82 -2.55
CA PRO A 295 14.90 -8.11 -2.76
C PRO A 295 15.51 -9.09 -1.74
N ASP A 296 14.89 -9.27 -0.57
CA ASP A 296 15.28 -10.23 0.46
C ASP A 296 14.07 -10.71 1.30
N PRO A 297 14.20 -11.81 2.07
CA PRO A 297 13.11 -12.35 2.89
C PRO A 297 12.59 -11.41 3.98
N VAL A 298 13.43 -10.56 4.58
CA VAL A 298 13.01 -9.62 5.63
C VAL A 298 12.17 -8.51 5.02
N THR A 299 12.60 -7.98 3.86
CA THR A 299 11.80 -7.01 3.10
C THR A 299 10.46 -7.61 2.69
N PHE A 300 10.41 -8.87 2.26
CA PHE A 300 9.12 -9.50 1.96
C PHE A 300 8.25 -9.70 3.21
N ALA A 301 8.82 -10.11 4.34
CA ALA A 301 8.10 -10.26 5.60
C ALA A 301 7.44 -8.94 6.04
N VAL A 302 8.15 -7.82 5.98
CA VAL A 302 7.58 -6.51 6.33
C VAL A 302 6.54 -6.02 5.30
N THR A 303 6.73 -6.30 4.00
CA THR A 303 5.71 -6.04 2.97
C THR A 303 4.43 -6.83 3.23
N LEU A 304 4.53 -8.11 3.58
CA LEU A 304 3.39 -8.94 3.95
C LEU A 304 2.64 -8.36 5.15
N VAL A 305 3.36 -7.93 6.19
CA VAL A 305 2.77 -7.28 7.38
C VAL A 305 2.06 -5.99 7.00
N HIS A 306 2.71 -5.11 6.23
CA HIS A 306 2.15 -3.83 5.77
C HIS A 306 0.81 -4.07 5.07
N GLU A 307 0.82 -4.85 4.02
CA GLU A 307 -0.36 -5.08 3.19
C GLU A 307 -1.47 -5.83 3.94
N PHE A 308 -1.10 -6.72 4.88
CA PHE A 308 -2.08 -7.38 5.74
C PHE A 308 -2.75 -6.41 6.74
N GLN A 309 -2.06 -5.35 7.19
CA GLN A 309 -2.72 -4.28 7.95
C GLN A 309 -3.79 -3.57 7.11
N HIS A 310 -3.50 -3.25 5.84
CA HIS A 310 -4.50 -2.68 4.93
C HIS A 310 -5.70 -3.62 4.74
N THR A 311 -5.45 -4.94 4.59
CA THR A 311 -6.51 -5.96 4.51
C THR A 311 -7.40 -5.96 5.76
N LYS A 312 -6.80 -5.96 6.96
CA LYS A 312 -7.55 -5.94 8.23
C LYS A 312 -8.38 -4.67 8.39
N LEU A 313 -7.80 -3.51 8.10
CA LEU A 313 -8.50 -2.23 8.20
C LEU A 313 -9.61 -2.10 7.14
N GLY A 314 -9.37 -2.56 5.92
CA GLY A 314 -10.39 -2.60 4.86
C GLY A 314 -11.64 -3.36 5.29
N ALA A 315 -11.47 -4.57 5.84
CA ALA A 315 -12.59 -5.36 6.37
C ALA A 315 -13.29 -4.68 7.55
N LEU A 316 -12.54 -4.03 8.45
CA LEU A 316 -13.14 -3.26 9.54
C LEU A 316 -13.97 -2.07 9.01
N LEU A 317 -13.49 -1.38 7.99
CA LEU A 317 -14.17 -0.23 7.38
C LEU A 317 -15.45 -0.63 6.63
N HIS A 318 -15.61 -1.89 6.24
CA HIS A 318 -16.89 -2.41 5.75
C HIS A 318 -17.94 -2.54 6.86
N LEU A 319 -17.53 -2.63 8.13
CA LEU A 319 -18.42 -2.77 9.29
C LEU A 319 -18.72 -1.44 9.98
N LEU A 320 -17.76 -0.49 9.96
CA LEU A 320 -17.82 0.75 10.75
C LEU A 320 -17.21 1.93 10.01
N THR A 321 -17.65 3.13 10.33
CA THR A 321 -17.08 4.39 9.84
C THR A 321 -16.15 5.00 10.89
N LEU A 322 -14.85 5.12 10.57
CA LEU A 322 -13.85 5.70 11.48
C LEU A 322 -13.68 7.22 11.32
N GLU A 323 -13.97 7.77 10.15
CA GLU A 323 -13.80 9.20 9.85
C GLU A 323 -14.90 9.72 8.92
N ARG A 324 -15.08 11.05 8.88
CA ARG A 324 -16.01 11.75 7.98
C ARG A 324 -15.33 12.97 7.37
N ASP A 325 -14.32 12.72 6.55
CA ASP A 325 -13.55 13.71 5.82
C ASP A 325 -14.05 13.88 4.38
N GLY A 326 -13.92 15.11 3.86
CA GLY A 326 -14.27 15.43 2.48
C GLY A 326 -13.26 14.96 1.44
N GLY A 327 -12.19 14.28 1.86
CA GLY A 327 -11.12 13.80 0.97
C GLY A 327 -10.09 14.88 0.59
N ALA A 328 -10.05 16.00 1.30
CA ALA A 328 -9.09 17.07 1.02
C ALA A 328 -7.67 16.65 1.44
N GLU A 329 -6.74 16.68 0.49
CA GLU A 329 -5.33 16.31 0.66
C GLU A 329 -4.55 17.39 1.41
N ARG A 330 -4.55 17.30 2.75
CA ARG A 330 -4.01 18.36 3.62
C ARG A 330 -3.02 17.87 4.68
N HIS A 331 -2.88 16.55 4.83
CA HIS A 331 -2.05 15.99 5.89
C HIS A 331 -0.69 15.57 5.37
N HIS A 332 0.36 15.86 6.14
CA HIS A 332 1.67 15.26 5.93
C HIS A 332 1.63 13.78 6.37
N ALA A 333 2.15 12.90 5.53
CA ALA A 333 2.37 11.50 5.85
C ALA A 333 3.89 11.24 5.92
N PRO A 334 4.46 10.82 7.06
CA PRO A 334 5.93 10.76 7.25
C PRO A 334 6.70 9.76 6.38
N TRP A 335 6.01 9.01 5.51
CA TRP A 335 6.54 7.99 4.61
C TRP A 335 6.17 8.22 3.14
N ARG A 336 5.47 9.31 2.83
CA ARG A 336 4.95 9.60 1.50
C ARG A 336 5.08 11.08 1.18
N ASP A 337 5.32 11.38 -0.08
CA ASP A 337 5.72 12.72 -0.50
C ASP A 337 4.50 13.63 -0.72
N ASP A 338 3.41 13.12 -1.29
CA ASP A 338 2.16 13.88 -1.48
C ASP A 338 1.39 14.12 -0.18
N PRO A 339 0.74 15.29 -0.03
CA PRO A 339 -0.30 15.50 0.97
C PRO A 339 -1.38 14.43 0.88
N ARG A 340 -1.93 14.02 2.03
CA ARG A 340 -2.91 12.93 2.12
C ARG A 340 -4.26 13.43 2.64
N PRO A 341 -5.36 12.83 2.19
CA PRO A 341 -6.64 12.97 2.89
C PRO A 341 -6.58 12.24 4.24
N LEU A 342 -7.50 12.56 5.15
CA LEU A 342 -7.49 11.98 6.50
C LEU A 342 -7.57 10.45 6.47
N SER A 343 -8.43 9.90 5.61
CA SER A 343 -8.57 8.46 5.38
C SER A 343 -7.26 7.81 4.91
N GLY A 344 -6.53 8.49 4.03
CA GLY A 344 -5.23 8.05 3.53
C GLY A 344 -4.15 8.05 4.61
N LEU A 345 -4.14 9.05 5.49
CA LEU A 345 -3.24 9.09 6.64
C LEU A 345 -3.57 7.98 7.65
N LEU A 346 -4.86 7.75 7.95
CA LEU A 346 -5.31 6.67 8.85
C LEU A 346 -4.88 5.29 8.35
N GLN A 347 -5.08 5.02 7.06
CA GLN A 347 -4.63 3.79 6.40
C GLN A 347 -3.12 3.59 6.55
N GLY A 348 -2.33 4.62 6.24
CA GLY A 348 -0.88 4.54 6.35
C GLY A 348 -0.41 4.39 7.80
N ALA A 349 -0.99 5.14 8.75
CA ALA A 349 -0.64 5.04 10.17
C ALA A 349 -0.89 3.64 10.73
N TYR A 350 -1.98 2.98 10.30
CA TYR A 350 -2.27 1.62 10.70
C TYR A 350 -1.28 0.59 10.12
N ALA A 351 -0.87 0.76 8.86
CA ALA A 351 0.19 -0.04 8.28
C ALA A 351 1.54 0.16 8.99
N PHE A 352 1.92 1.41 9.25
CA PHE A 352 3.16 1.76 9.95
C PHE A 352 3.18 1.31 11.42
N LEU A 353 2.02 1.21 12.07
CA LEU A 353 1.90 0.56 13.37
C LEU A 353 2.34 -0.91 13.28
N GLY A 354 1.91 -1.64 12.25
CA GLY A 354 2.33 -3.02 12.00
C GLY A 354 3.82 -3.15 11.65
N ILE A 355 4.33 -2.26 10.80
CA ILE A 355 5.76 -2.20 10.43
C ILE A 355 6.64 -1.95 11.67
N THR A 356 6.25 -0.99 12.52
CA THR A 356 6.97 -0.67 13.76
C THR A 356 6.98 -1.87 14.71
N ASP A 357 5.83 -2.54 14.85
CA ASP A 357 5.68 -3.73 15.69
C ASP A 357 6.53 -4.92 15.19
N PHE A 358 6.61 -5.10 13.86
CA PHE A 358 7.49 -6.08 13.21
C PHE A 358 8.95 -5.79 13.49
N TRP A 359 9.44 -4.58 13.19
CA TRP A 359 10.85 -4.24 13.40
C TRP A 359 11.25 -4.33 14.87
N SER A 360 10.37 -3.91 15.78
CA SER A 360 10.56 -4.05 17.23
C SER A 360 10.84 -5.50 17.65
N ARG A 361 10.15 -6.48 17.06
CA ARG A 361 10.35 -7.92 17.36
C ARG A 361 11.52 -8.50 16.60
N HIS A 362 11.66 -8.12 15.33
CA HIS A 362 12.73 -8.61 14.47
C HIS A 362 14.12 -8.22 15.01
N LEU A 363 14.23 -7.11 15.75
CA LEU A 363 15.45 -6.73 16.45
C LEU A 363 16.10 -7.89 17.21
N ASP A 364 15.33 -8.67 17.96
CA ASP A 364 15.86 -9.75 18.80
C ASP A 364 16.36 -10.95 17.98
N ARG A 365 15.99 -11.01 16.70
CA ARG A 365 16.37 -12.08 15.75
C ARG A 365 17.33 -11.60 14.67
N ALA A 366 17.58 -10.30 14.57
CA ALA A 366 18.42 -9.71 13.55
C ALA A 366 19.86 -10.25 13.65
N SER A 367 20.41 -10.68 12.52
CA SER A 367 21.81 -11.11 12.43
C SER A 367 22.75 -9.96 12.79
N ARG A 368 24.01 -10.28 13.13
CA ARG A 368 25.03 -9.25 13.40
C ARG A 368 25.18 -8.25 12.25
N ALA A 369 25.05 -8.71 11.00
CA ALA A 369 25.12 -7.86 9.82
C ALA A 369 23.84 -7.01 9.62
N GLY A 370 22.66 -7.57 9.91
CA GLY A 370 21.38 -6.88 9.74
C GLY A 370 20.95 -5.99 10.91
N ARG A 371 21.62 -6.08 12.07
CA ARG A 371 21.22 -5.41 13.32
C ARG A 371 21.14 -3.89 13.18
N ALA A 372 22.08 -3.26 12.48
CA ALA A 372 22.09 -1.81 12.30
C ALA A 372 20.91 -1.32 11.45
N THR A 373 20.56 -2.05 10.40
CA THR A 373 19.37 -1.78 9.57
C THR A 373 18.09 -1.97 10.37
N ALA A 374 17.94 -3.07 11.10
CA ALA A 374 16.75 -3.31 11.91
C ALA A 374 16.55 -2.24 13.00
N GLU A 375 17.64 -1.79 13.65
CA GLU A 375 17.61 -0.68 14.60
C GLU A 375 17.16 0.63 13.94
N PHE A 376 17.68 0.93 12.76
CA PHE A 376 17.31 2.14 12.02
C PHE A 376 15.85 2.11 11.58
N GLU A 377 15.39 1.02 10.98
CA GLU A 377 14.01 0.89 10.52
C GLU A 377 13.02 0.89 11.69
N PHE A 378 13.34 0.28 12.83
CA PHE A 378 12.54 0.40 14.05
C PHE A 378 12.50 1.85 14.57
N ALA A 379 13.66 2.51 14.67
CA ALA A 379 13.74 3.87 15.19
C ALA A 379 13.07 4.91 14.29
N LEU A 380 13.13 4.71 12.97
CA LEU A 380 12.46 5.57 11.99
C LEU A 380 10.95 5.33 12.02
N SER A 381 10.50 4.08 11.90
CA SER A 381 9.07 3.73 11.86
C SER A 381 8.34 4.12 13.15
N ARG A 382 8.95 3.99 14.33
CA ARG A 382 8.31 4.45 15.58
C ARG A 382 8.06 5.96 15.61
N ARG A 383 8.98 6.76 15.05
CA ARG A 383 8.85 8.24 14.96
C ARG A 383 7.79 8.63 13.94
N GLN A 384 7.82 8.00 12.77
CA GLN A 384 6.82 8.21 11.72
C GLN A 384 5.41 7.84 12.20
N THR A 385 5.27 6.72 12.91
CA THR A 385 3.98 6.27 13.46
C THR A 385 3.46 7.24 14.53
N LEU A 386 4.33 7.69 15.44
CA LEU A 386 3.97 8.69 16.45
C LEU A 386 3.45 9.98 15.81
N GLU A 387 4.20 10.55 14.87
CA GLU A 387 3.81 11.78 14.19
C GLU A 387 2.47 11.65 13.46
N ALA A 388 2.22 10.52 12.79
CA ALA A 388 0.96 10.28 12.10
C ALA A 388 -0.21 10.13 13.09
N VAL A 389 -0.01 9.41 14.21
CA VAL A 389 -1.04 9.24 15.25
C VAL A 389 -1.38 10.57 15.91
N ASP A 390 -0.39 11.41 16.21
CA ASP A 390 -0.59 12.74 16.78
C ASP A 390 -1.36 13.65 15.79
N THR A 391 -0.98 13.61 14.50
CA THR A 391 -1.67 14.36 13.44
C THR A 391 -3.12 13.93 13.29
N LEU A 392 -3.40 12.63 13.33
CA LEU A 392 -4.77 12.09 13.32
C LEU A 392 -5.56 12.52 14.55
N GLY A 393 -4.93 12.53 15.74
CA GLY A 393 -5.58 12.86 17.00
C GLY A 393 -6.05 14.32 17.10
N ALA A 394 -5.41 15.21 16.34
CA ALA A 394 -5.78 16.61 16.26
C ALA A 394 -6.94 16.89 15.28
N ASP A 395 -7.29 15.95 14.39
CA ASP A 395 -8.32 16.19 13.37
C ASP A 395 -9.74 15.91 13.92
N PRO A 396 -10.67 16.90 13.83
CA PRO A 396 -12.02 16.76 14.38
C PRO A 396 -12.94 15.82 13.57
N ALA A 397 -12.56 15.42 12.35
CA ALA A 397 -13.38 14.58 11.48
C ALA A 397 -13.39 13.09 11.87
N LEU A 398 -12.61 12.68 12.89
CA LEU A 398 -12.72 11.33 13.45
C LEU A 398 -14.09 11.10 14.11
N THR A 399 -14.68 9.93 13.88
CA THR A 399 -15.90 9.51 14.58
C THR A 399 -15.58 9.03 16.00
N ALA A 400 -16.59 8.67 16.80
CA ALA A 400 -16.37 8.03 18.10
C ALA A 400 -15.60 6.69 17.96
N HIS A 401 -15.91 5.91 16.93
CA HIS A 401 -15.17 4.69 16.61
C HIS A 401 -13.74 5.01 16.17
N GLY A 402 -13.54 6.05 15.34
CA GLY A 402 -12.21 6.52 14.94
C GLY A 402 -11.34 6.92 16.12
N ARG A 403 -11.88 7.69 17.07
CA ARG A 403 -11.14 8.08 18.29
C ARG A 403 -10.78 6.89 19.17
N ARG A 404 -11.69 5.92 19.36
CA ARG A 404 -11.39 4.68 20.10
C ARG A 404 -10.32 3.85 19.38
N PHE A 405 -10.42 3.73 18.06
CA PHE A 405 -9.45 3.01 17.25
C PHE A 405 -8.06 3.65 17.37
N LEU A 406 -7.98 4.98 17.21
CA LEU A 406 -6.74 5.73 17.36
C LEU A 406 -6.16 5.63 18.78
N ALA A 407 -7.00 5.61 19.81
CA ALA A 407 -6.55 5.40 21.19
C ALA A 407 -5.88 4.02 21.37
N GLY A 408 -6.39 2.97 20.71
CA GLY A 408 -5.74 1.66 20.68
C GLY A 408 -4.37 1.69 20.00
N MET A 409 -4.23 2.44 18.91
CA MET A 409 -2.93 2.63 18.24
C MET A 409 -1.95 3.40 19.15
N ALA A 410 -2.42 4.50 19.74
CA ALA A 410 -1.65 5.37 20.62
C ALA A 410 -1.14 4.65 21.87
N ALA A 411 -1.92 3.69 22.41
CA ALA A 411 -1.54 2.92 23.59
C ALA A 411 -0.25 2.09 23.40
N ARG A 412 0.18 1.82 22.16
CA ARG A 412 1.43 1.10 21.85
C ARG A 412 2.67 1.99 21.92
N LEU A 413 2.51 3.28 21.63
CA LEU A 413 3.62 4.19 21.37
C LEU A 413 4.56 4.40 22.57
N PRO A 414 4.07 4.55 23.83
CA PRO A 414 4.95 4.76 24.98
C PRO A 414 5.96 3.63 25.19
N ALA A 415 5.57 2.38 24.92
CA ALA A 415 6.47 1.22 25.06
C ALA A 415 7.63 1.29 24.07
N TRP A 416 7.39 1.70 22.82
CA TRP A 416 8.45 1.86 21.81
C TRP A 416 9.31 3.10 22.05
N ALA A 417 8.74 4.16 22.63
CA ALA A 417 9.47 5.36 23.00
C ALA A 417 10.47 5.09 24.14
N ALA A 418 10.09 4.26 25.11
CA ALA A 418 10.95 3.83 26.21
C ALA A 418 11.95 2.73 25.83
N ASP A 419 11.90 2.20 24.60
CA ASP A 419 12.76 1.11 24.15
C ASP A 419 14.20 1.58 23.91
N GLY A 420 15.10 1.11 24.78
CA GLY A 420 16.54 1.41 24.77
C GLY A 420 17.41 0.45 23.95
N ARG A 421 16.83 -0.47 23.16
CA ARG A 421 17.61 -1.44 22.36
C ARG A 421 18.30 -0.85 21.13
N VAL A 422 17.95 0.39 20.75
CA VAL A 422 18.54 1.11 19.61
C VAL A 422 19.77 1.88 20.07
N ARG A 423 20.89 1.72 19.35
CA ARG A 423 22.12 2.48 19.65
C ARG A 423 21.91 3.99 19.42
N PRO A 424 22.46 4.88 20.28
CA PRO A 424 22.25 6.32 20.16
C PRO A 424 22.61 6.90 18.78
N GLY A 425 23.70 6.43 18.17
CA GLY A 425 24.08 6.87 16.82
C GLY A 425 23.07 6.49 15.74
N VAL A 426 22.48 5.30 15.82
CA VAL A 426 21.45 4.84 14.87
C VAL A 426 20.13 5.58 15.09
N ASP A 427 19.75 5.81 16.36
CA ASP A 427 18.56 6.62 16.69
C ASP A 427 18.71 8.07 16.19
N ALA A 428 19.89 8.67 16.29
CA ALA A 428 20.18 9.99 15.75
C ALA A 428 20.04 10.03 14.22
N MET A 429 20.53 9.01 13.50
CA MET A 429 20.34 8.89 12.04
C MET A 429 18.86 8.75 11.67
N ALA A 430 18.08 7.97 12.42
CA ALA A 430 16.64 7.84 12.21
C ALA A 430 15.88 9.14 12.51
N ALA A 431 16.25 9.86 13.57
CA ALA A 431 15.71 11.18 13.88
C ALA A 431 16.03 12.20 12.78
N PHE A 432 17.25 12.16 12.25
CA PHE A 432 17.65 12.96 11.10
C PHE A 432 16.79 12.64 9.87
N ALA A 433 16.61 11.37 9.50
CA ALA A 433 15.81 10.97 8.35
C ALA A 433 14.33 11.41 8.46
N ALA A 434 13.72 11.30 9.65
CA ALA A 434 12.37 11.80 9.89
C ALA A 434 12.30 13.34 9.77
N THR A 435 13.31 14.05 10.27
CA THR A 435 13.39 15.52 10.19
C THR A 435 13.62 15.98 8.74
N ASP A 436 14.43 15.24 7.98
CA ASP A 436 14.70 15.49 6.56
C ASP A 436 13.42 15.44 5.73
N HIS A 437 12.65 14.36 5.84
CA HIS A 437 11.37 14.23 5.14
C HIS A 437 10.37 15.31 5.55
N ARG A 438 10.23 15.59 6.85
CA ARG A 438 9.31 16.65 7.29
C ARG A 438 9.71 18.03 6.76
N THR A 439 11.00 18.35 6.81
CA THR A 439 11.54 19.65 6.36
C THR A 439 11.32 19.82 4.86
N GLY A 440 11.65 18.80 4.06
CA GLY A 440 11.44 18.83 2.62
C GLY A 440 9.97 18.89 2.22
N TRP A 441 9.10 18.14 2.92
CA TRP A 441 7.66 18.19 2.69
C TRP A 441 7.12 19.60 2.92
N ARG A 442 7.51 20.25 4.02
CA ARG A 442 7.10 21.63 4.32
C ARG A 442 7.56 22.61 3.24
N ILE A 443 8.83 22.55 2.83
CA ILE A 443 9.39 23.45 1.79
C ILE A 443 8.67 23.29 0.45
N ARG A 444 8.20 22.08 0.14
CA ARG A 444 7.51 21.77 -1.13
C ARG A 444 6.03 22.14 -1.09
N HIS A 445 5.35 21.78 -0.01
CA HIS A 445 3.89 21.80 0.04
C HIS A 445 3.29 22.94 0.84
N LEU A 446 4.07 23.64 1.66
CA LEU A 446 3.55 24.77 2.42
C LEU A 446 3.84 26.08 1.70
N VAL A 447 2.79 26.82 1.42
CA VAL A 447 2.84 28.16 0.83
C VAL A 447 2.48 29.19 1.90
N PRO A 448 3.44 29.98 2.40
CA PRO A 448 3.16 31.07 3.31
C PRO A 448 2.27 32.15 2.70
N ALA A 449 1.55 32.91 3.53
CA ALA A 449 0.75 34.04 3.06
C ALA A 449 1.63 35.09 2.35
N PRO A 450 1.28 35.54 1.14
CA PRO A 450 2.12 36.48 0.37
C PRO A 450 2.42 37.79 1.11
N ASP A 451 1.48 38.30 1.90
CA ASP A 451 1.68 39.53 2.68
C ASP A 451 2.71 39.36 3.80
N ASP A 452 2.74 38.20 4.45
CA ASP A 452 3.73 37.89 5.49
C ASP A 452 5.13 37.76 4.90
N VAL A 453 5.25 37.13 3.73
CA VAL A 453 6.52 37.02 2.99
C VAL A 453 7.04 38.41 2.62
N ARG A 454 6.16 39.27 2.08
CA ARG A 454 6.52 40.67 1.76
C ARG A 454 6.91 41.46 3.00
N ALA A 455 6.24 41.26 4.13
CA ALA A 455 6.58 41.92 5.39
C ALA A 455 7.95 41.48 5.91
N LEU A 456 8.25 40.18 5.88
CA LEU A 456 9.55 39.63 6.25
C LEU A 456 10.66 40.13 5.33
N ALA A 457 10.44 40.17 4.01
CA ALA A 457 11.42 40.70 3.07
C ALA A 457 11.73 42.18 3.34
N ARG A 458 10.71 43.01 3.62
CA ARG A 458 10.92 44.42 4.02
C ARG A 458 11.68 44.54 5.34
N ALA A 459 11.36 43.71 6.34
CA ALA A 459 12.07 43.70 7.62
C ALA A 459 13.56 43.35 7.44
N PHE A 460 13.87 42.36 6.60
CA PHE A 460 15.25 42.00 6.26
C PHE A 460 16.01 43.16 5.61
N VAL A 461 15.42 43.83 4.61
CA VAL A 461 16.05 44.95 3.90
C VAL A 461 16.30 46.15 4.82
N THR A 462 15.38 46.41 5.75
CA THR A 462 15.48 47.53 6.71
C THR A 462 16.32 47.20 7.96
N GLY A 463 16.80 45.96 8.10
CA GLY A 463 17.56 45.51 9.26
C GLY A 463 16.73 45.28 10.52
N ALA A 464 15.40 45.21 10.40
CA ALA A 464 14.50 44.86 11.51
C ALA A 464 14.55 43.35 11.82
N GLY A 465 14.10 42.94 13.01
CA GLY A 465 14.02 41.54 13.42
C GLY A 465 12.96 40.74 12.64
N ALA A 466 13.08 39.41 12.66
CA ALA A 466 12.15 38.48 11.99
C ALA A 466 10.92 38.11 12.85
N ASP A 467 10.60 38.93 13.85
CA ASP A 467 9.67 38.62 14.94
C ASP A 467 8.20 38.89 14.57
N CYS A 468 7.93 39.28 13.31
CA CYS A 468 6.57 39.57 12.89
C CYS A 468 5.69 38.30 12.93
N PRO A 469 4.44 38.41 13.41
CA PRO A 469 3.48 37.32 13.34
C PRO A 469 3.29 36.87 11.89
N VAL A 470 3.20 35.56 11.68
CA VAL A 470 2.96 34.94 10.36
C VAL A 470 1.79 33.98 10.50
N ALA A 471 0.84 34.06 9.58
CA ALA A 471 -0.31 33.17 9.51
C ALA A 471 0.10 31.73 9.15
N ASP A 472 -0.80 30.77 9.35
CA ASP A 472 -0.54 29.38 8.95
C ASP A 472 -0.39 29.27 7.43
N SER A 473 0.59 28.46 7.02
CA SER A 473 0.86 28.22 5.61
C SER A 473 -0.23 27.32 5.02
N ALA A 474 -0.67 27.61 3.80
CA ALA A 474 -1.61 26.76 3.09
C ALA A 474 -0.89 25.53 2.52
N VAL A 475 -1.55 24.37 2.54
CA VAL A 475 -1.05 23.15 1.87
C VAL A 475 -1.42 23.22 0.40
N VAL A 476 -0.42 23.16 -0.47
CA VAL A 476 -0.55 23.10 -1.92
C VAL A 476 0.26 21.91 -2.42
N PRO A 477 -0.37 20.89 -3.03
CA PRO A 477 0.36 19.77 -3.62
C PRO A 477 1.39 20.27 -4.64
N ASP A 478 2.64 19.86 -4.43
CA ASP A 478 3.72 20.11 -5.38
C ASP A 478 3.65 18.97 -6.40
N LEU A 479 3.33 19.32 -7.65
CA LEU A 479 3.25 18.37 -8.76
C LEU A 479 4.59 18.24 -9.51
N ALA A 480 5.66 18.90 -9.02
CA ALA A 480 6.99 18.84 -9.63
C ALA A 480 7.70 17.49 -9.38
N ASP A 481 8.92 17.38 -9.93
CA ASP A 481 9.70 16.15 -10.07
C ASP A 481 9.83 15.27 -8.81
N ARG A 482 10.02 13.98 -9.07
CA ARG A 482 10.23 12.90 -8.09
C ARG A 482 11.28 13.26 -7.02
N TRP A 483 10.94 13.09 -5.75
CA TRP A 483 11.87 13.31 -4.65
C TRP A 483 12.98 12.23 -4.61
N PRO A 484 14.27 12.59 -4.71
CA PRO A 484 15.36 11.62 -4.73
C PRO A 484 15.63 10.88 -3.40
N HIS A 485 15.18 11.39 -2.25
CA HIS A 485 15.44 10.79 -0.92
C HIS A 485 16.93 10.44 -0.68
N ALA A 486 17.85 11.27 -1.21
CA ALA A 486 19.27 10.94 -1.31
C ALA A 486 19.95 10.74 0.05
N ARG A 487 19.64 11.59 1.03
CA ARG A 487 20.23 11.54 2.38
C ARG A 487 19.79 10.29 3.15
N THR A 488 18.50 9.96 3.15
CA THR A 488 17.99 8.73 3.79
C THR A 488 18.52 7.47 3.11
N ARG A 489 18.67 7.46 1.78
CA ARG A 489 19.34 6.35 1.05
C ARG A 489 20.81 6.21 1.45
N LEU A 490 21.54 7.33 1.59
CA LEU A 490 22.92 7.32 2.05
C LEU A 490 23.04 6.75 3.47
N ILE A 491 22.13 7.11 4.37
CA ILE A 491 22.07 6.53 5.73
C ILE A 491 21.95 5.00 5.67
N ARG A 492 21.00 4.48 4.87
CA ARG A 492 20.84 3.02 4.70
C ARG A 492 22.08 2.35 4.12
N GLN A 493 22.74 2.98 3.15
CA GLN A 493 24.01 2.47 2.58
C GLN A 493 25.14 2.44 3.61
N VAL A 494 25.23 3.43 4.50
CA VAL A 494 26.22 3.46 5.59
C VAL A 494 25.98 2.33 6.58
N LEU A 495 24.71 2.01 6.87
CA LEU A 495 24.34 0.97 7.82
C LEU A 495 24.41 -0.45 7.23
N ALA A 496 24.18 -0.60 5.92
CA ALA A 496 24.25 -1.86 5.19
C ALA A 496 24.93 -1.65 3.82
N PRO A 497 26.27 -1.70 3.75
CA PRO A 497 26.99 -1.60 2.49
C PRO A 497 26.65 -2.80 1.59
N SER A 498 26.08 -2.55 0.41
CA SER A 498 25.84 -3.62 -0.58
C SER A 498 27.17 -4.17 -1.11
N PRO A 499 27.37 -5.50 -1.19
CA PRO A 499 28.51 -6.09 -1.86
C PRO A 499 28.46 -5.92 -3.38
N ASP A 500 27.24 -5.84 -3.96
CA ASP A 500 27.04 -5.69 -5.41
C ASP A 500 26.72 -4.23 -5.76
N GLY A 501 27.62 -3.64 -6.56
CA GLY A 501 27.76 -2.22 -6.82
C GLY A 501 26.76 -1.59 -7.79
N GLU A 502 25.47 -1.94 -7.75
CA GLU A 502 24.46 -1.07 -8.35
C GLU A 502 24.39 0.23 -7.52
N ARG A 503 25.15 1.23 -7.97
CA ARG A 503 25.18 2.56 -7.36
C ARG A 503 23.90 3.30 -7.77
N PRO A 504 23.00 3.61 -6.83
CA PRO A 504 22.02 4.67 -7.07
C PRO A 504 22.76 5.97 -7.39
N LEU A 505 22.05 6.96 -7.95
CA LEU A 505 22.57 8.32 -8.18
C LEU A 505 23.53 8.72 -7.06
N ALA A 506 24.80 8.94 -7.40
CA ALA A 506 25.83 9.21 -6.42
C ALA A 506 25.41 10.42 -5.58
N PRO A 507 25.39 10.32 -4.24
CA PRO A 507 24.93 11.43 -3.41
C PRO A 507 25.77 12.67 -3.71
N SER A 508 25.18 13.86 -3.61
CA SER A 508 25.96 15.07 -3.82
C SER A 508 27.07 15.18 -2.76
N PRO A 509 28.19 15.88 -3.04
CA PRO A 509 29.18 16.18 -2.00
C PRO A 509 28.56 16.89 -0.78
N ALA A 510 27.52 17.71 -0.98
CA ALA A 510 26.80 18.38 0.09
C ALA A 510 26.01 17.39 0.97
N ASP A 511 25.30 16.42 0.38
CA ASP A 511 24.56 15.40 1.13
C ASP A 511 25.51 14.50 1.92
N ARG A 512 26.67 14.14 1.35
CA ARG A 512 27.71 13.41 2.07
C ARG A 512 28.20 14.20 3.27
N ALA A 513 28.60 15.46 3.05
CA ALA A 513 29.06 16.36 4.10
C ALA A 513 28.03 16.46 5.24
N LEU A 514 26.75 16.64 4.92
CA LEU A 514 25.68 16.72 5.91
C LEU A 514 25.51 15.41 6.70
N VAL A 515 25.40 14.27 6.04
CA VAL A 515 25.18 12.97 6.71
C VAL A 515 26.40 12.57 7.56
N THR A 516 27.61 12.97 7.18
CA THR A 516 28.83 12.71 7.97
C THR A 516 29.13 13.76 9.03
N GLY A 517 28.33 14.83 9.13
CA GLY A 517 28.54 15.91 10.11
C GLY A 517 29.71 16.84 9.81
N ASP A 518 30.07 17.02 8.53
CA ASP A 518 31.11 17.95 8.10
C ASP A 518 30.61 19.41 8.22
N PRO A 519 31.33 20.29 8.95
CA PRO A 519 30.95 21.69 9.13
C PRO A 519 30.91 22.50 7.83
N ALA A 520 31.45 22.01 6.72
CA ALA A 520 31.37 22.65 5.41
C ALA A 520 29.99 22.48 4.72
N ALA A 521 29.08 21.65 5.25
CA ALA A 521 27.80 21.35 4.62
C ALA A 521 26.92 22.58 4.34
N PRO A 522 26.74 23.57 5.25
CA PRO A 522 25.94 24.76 4.95
C PRO A 522 26.47 25.56 3.75
N GLY A 523 27.80 25.74 3.66
CA GLY A 523 28.43 26.42 2.53
C GLY A 523 28.37 25.63 1.21
N ALA A 524 28.30 24.30 1.28
CA ALA A 524 28.06 23.47 0.10
C ALA A 524 26.63 23.65 -0.44
N TYR A 525 25.61 23.67 0.42
CA TYR A 525 24.23 23.93 -0.01
C TYR A 525 24.01 25.38 -0.47
N ALA A 526 24.66 26.36 0.17
CA ALA A 526 24.60 27.75 -0.29
C ALA A 526 25.11 27.92 -1.73
N ARG A 527 26.16 27.17 -2.12
CA ARG A 527 26.64 27.15 -3.51
C ARG A 527 25.63 26.51 -4.47
N LEU A 528 25.02 25.39 -4.10
CA LEU A 528 23.96 24.77 -4.91
C LEU A 528 22.77 25.74 -5.12
N LEU A 529 22.43 26.53 -4.11
CA LEU A 529 21.36 27.53 -4.18
C LEU A 529 21.74 28.80 -4.97
N ALA A 530 23.04 29.08 -5.15
CA ALA A 530 23.49 30.12 -6.06
C ALA A 530 23.25 29.73 -7.52
N ASP A 531 23.39 28.44 -7.83
CA ASP A 531 23.15 27.88 -9.17
C ASP A 531 21.65 27.66 -9.44
N ASP A 532 20.92 27.06 -8.50
CA ASP A 532 19.47 26.87 -8.56
C ASP A 532 18.79 27.37 -7.27
N PRO A 533 18.38 28.64 -7.21
CA PRO A 533 17.76 29.22 -6.03
C PRO A 533 16.33 28.70 -5.76
N GLU A 534 15.78 27.89 -6.66
CA GLU A 534 14.46 27.27 -6.54
C GLU A 534 14.51 25.79 -6.13
N SER A 535 15.71 25.21 -5.98
CA SER A 535 15.89 23.82 -5.57
C SER A 535 15.36 23.55 -4.16
N ALA A 536 14.20 22.91 -4.05
CA ALA A 536 13.62 22.49 -2.77
C ALA A 536 14.56 21.54 -1.99
N GLU A 537 15.30 20.68 -2.71
CA GLU A 537 16.25 19.75 -2.13
C GLU A 537 17.44 20.47 -1.49
N ALA A 538 17.99 21.49 -2.16
CA ALA A 538 19.10 22.27 -1.62
C ALA A 538 18.66 23.15 -0.43
N TRP A 539 17.45 23.71 -0.46
CA TRP A 539 16.88 24.40 0.70
C TRP A 539 16.69 23.48 1.90
N THR A 540 16.21 22.26 1.67
CA THR A 540 16.05 21.23 2.71
C THR A 540 17.40 20.92 3.35
N GLY A 541 18.42 20.64 2.53
CA GLY A 541 19.77 20.39 2.99
C GLY A 541 20.40 21.56 3.75
N LEU A 542 20.20 22.80 3.30
CA LEU A 542 20.69 23.99 4.01
C LEU A 542 20.09 24.11 5.41
N VAL A 543 18.76 23.98 5.54
CA VAL A 543 18.07 24.06 6.84
C VAL A 543 18.58 22.97 7.79
N LEU A 544 18.71 21.74 7.30
CA LEU A 544 19.20 20.61 8.10
C LEU A 544 20.65 20.80 8.53
N ALA A 545 21.51 21.29 7.63
CA ALA A 545 22.93 21.53 7.93
C ALA A 545 23.10 22.59 9.02
N LEU A 546 22.33 23.68 8.94
CA LEU A 546 22.34 24.73 9.96
C LEU A 546 21.80 24.20 11.31
N ALA A 547 20.63 23.55 11.31
CA ALA A 547 20.00 23.06 12.54
C ALA A 547 20.81 21.94 13.25
N SER A 548 21.61 21.19 12.49
CA SER A 548 22.49 20.14 13.03
C SER A 548 23.78 20.71 13.60
N GLY A 549 24.33 21.78 12.99
CA GLY A 549 25.58 22.42 13.40
C GLY A 549 25.43 23.48 14.49
N ASP A 550 24.27 24.14 14.57
CA ASP A 550 24.01 25.23 15.53
C ASP A 550 22.61 25.11 16.16
N PRO A 551 22.51 24.91 17.50
CA PRO A 551 21.24 24.92 18.21
C PRO A 551 20.40 26.20 17.99
N ALA A 552 21.03 27.36 17.76
CA ALA A 552 20.33 28.62 17.49
C ALA A 552 19.58 28.60 16.15
N ALA A 553 19.95 27.71 15.22
CA ALA A 553 19.29 27.55 13.93
C ALA A 553 18.10 26.58 13.95
N ARG A 554 17.90 25.80 15.02
CA ARG A 554 16.79 24.83 15.14
C ARG A 554 15.39 25.42 14.95
N PRO A 555 15.07 26.68 15.33
CA PRO A 555 13.77 27.28 15.04
C PRO A 555 13.40 27.27 13.55
N LEU A 556 14.37 27.20 12.63
CA LEU A 556 14.12 27.08 11.18
C LEU A 556 13.33 25.83 10.81
N LEU A 557 13.48 24.73 11.57
CA LEU A 557 12.77 23.48 11.31
C LEU A 557 11.24 23.60 11.48
N ARG A 558 10.76 24.61 12.22
CA ARG A 558 9.32 24.82 12.45
C ARG A 558 8.61 25.42 11.24
N ARG A 559 9.30 26.28 10.48
CA ARG A 559 8.75 27.03 9.34
C ARG A 559 9.78 27.15 8.19
N PRO A 560 10.38 26.03 7.73
CA PRO A 560 11.43 26.07 6.71
C PRO A 560 10.93 26.63 5.36
N GLU A 561 9.62 26.54 5.10
CA GLU A 561 8.99 27.08 3.90
C GLU A 561 9.15 28.61 3.73
N LEU A 562 9.33 29.34 4.85
CA LEU A 562 9.51 30.79 4.81
C LEU A 562 10.85 31.18 4.22
N LEU A 563 11.90 30.39 4.42
CA LEU A 563 13.24 30.72 3.98
C LEU A 563 13.30 30.85 2.46
N ARG A 564 12.79 29.85 1.74
CA ARG A 564 12.71 29.85 0.27
C ARG A 564 11.80 30.98 -0.22
N ALA A 565 10.64 31.19 0.41
CA ALA A 565 9.69 32.23 0.01
C ALA A 565 10.25 33.65 0.18
N VAL A 566 10.87 33.95 1.33
CA VAL A 566 11.52 35.25 1.59
C VAL A 566 12.70 35.46 0.66
N HIS A 567 13.54 34.45 0.44
CA HIS A 567 14.66 34.56 -0.49
C HIS A 567 14.17 34.82 -1.92
N ARG A 568 13.08 34.18 -2.36
CA ARG A 568 12.44 34.47 -3.67
C ARG A 568 11.95 35.91 -3.76
N GLU A 569 11.26 36.39 -2.73
CA GLU A 569 10.76 37.77 -2.67
C GLU A 569 11.90 38.80 -2.72
N LEU A 570 12.98 38.58 -1.95
CA LEU A 570 14.17 39.44 -1.95
C LEU A 570 14.80 39.57 -3.34
N ARG A 571 14.87 38.47 -4.11
CA ARG A 571 15.31 38.51 -5.51
C ARG A 571 14.32 39.27 -6.39
N ALA A 572 13.02 39.05 -6.22
CA ALA A 572 11.97 39.72 -7.00
C ALA A 572 11.97 41.25 -6.81
N ILE A 573 12.27 41.74 -5.60
CA ILE A 573 12.39 43.18 -5.31
C ILE A 573 13.79 43.75 -5.60
N GLY A 574 14.68 42.99 -6.26
CA GLY A 574 16.00 43.47 -6.69
C GLY A 574 17.05 43.56 -5.57
N THR A 575 16.84 42.88 -4.43
CA THR A 575 17.80 42.83 -3.30
C THR A 575 18.23 41.38 -3.03
N PRO A 576 18.93 40.70 -3.97
CA PRO A 576 19.39 39.34 -3.74
C PRO A 576 20.30 39.27 -2.51
N ALA A 577 20.10 38.24 -1.69
CA ALA A 577 20.82 38.06 -0.43
C ALA A 577 21.41 36.65 -0.36
N ASP A 578 22.55 36.50 0.32
CA ASP A 578 23.10 35.19 0.62
C ASP A 578 22.08 34.33 1.40
N PRO A 579 21.72 33.12 0.92
CA PRO A 579 20.86 32.18 1.63
C PRO A 579 21.22 31.98 3.10
N LEU A 580 22.51 31.93 3.44
CA LEU A 580 22.97 31.75 4.82
C LEU A 580 22.60 32.95 5.70
N ARG A 581 22.74 34.17 5.16
CA ARG A 581 22.39 35.40 5.88
C ARG A 581 20.90 35.47 6.17
N VAL A 582 20.05 35.11 5.19
CA VAL A 582 18.59 35.07 5.38
C VAL A 582 18.21 34.01 6.42
N ALA A 583 18.83 32.83 6.36
CA ALA A 583 18.58 31.75 7.30
C ALA A 583 18.92 32.12 8.74
N HIS A 584 20.11 32.68 9.00
CA HIS A 584 20.50 33.13 10.34
C HIS A 584 19.59 34.25 10.86
N TRP A 585 19.19 35.19 9.99
CA TRP A 585 18.26 36.26 10.37
C TRP A 585 16.87 35.72 10.76
N LEU A 586 16.31 34.79 9.98
CA LEU A 586 15.04 34.13 10.30
C LEU A 586 15.12 33.28 11.58
N ALA A 587 16.25 32.61 11.81
CA ALA A 587 16.47 31.80 13.01
C ALA A 587 16.48 32.66 14.28
N ALA A 588 17.17 33.80 14.24
CA ALA A 588 17.31 34.71 15.36
C ALA A 588 15.94 35.23 15.85
N GLY A 589 15.07 35.66 14.94
CA GLY A 589 13.76 36.24 15.33
C GLY A 589 12.68 35.22 15.72
N ARG A 590 12.93 33.92 15.56
CA ARG A 590 11.96 32.85 15.87
C ARG A 590 12.29 32.07 17.14
N SER A 591 13.31 32.50 17.88
CA SER A 591 13.80 31.86 19.10
C SER A 591 12.88 32.03 20.33
N THR A 592 11.76 32.75 20.22
CA THR A 592 10.89 33.15 21.35
C THR A 592 9.59 32.34 21.53
N GLY A 593 9.35 31.27 20.77
CA GLY A 593 8.15 30.41 20.92
C GLY A 593 8.42 29.05 21.59
N PRO A 594 7.51 28.49 22.41
CA PRO A 594 7.70 27.21 23.09
C PRO A 594 7.98 26.05 22.10
N LEU A 595 8.81 25.09 22.52
CA LEU A 595 9.08 23.85 21.80
C LEU A 595 7.84 22.95 21.93
N GLY A 596 7.01 22.93 20.89
CA GLY A 596 5.86 22.03 20.75
C GLY A 596 6.26 20.71 20.11
#